data_AF-A0A929BMH9-F1
#
_entry.id   AF-A0A929BMH9-F1
#
_cell.length_a   1.000
_cell.length_b   1.000
_cell.length_c   1.000
_cell.angle_alpha   90.00
_cell.angle_beta   90.00
_cell.angle_gamma   90.00
#
_symmetry.space_group_name_H-M   'P 1'
#
loop_
_entity.id
_entity.type
_entity.pdbx_description
1 polymer ?
#
loop_
_entity_poly.entity_id
_entity_poly.type
_entity_poly.pdbx_seq_one_letter_code
_entity_poly.pdbx_strand_id
1 'polypeptide(L)'
;MTELHNKGLGDSSKKELEAALKVQVVSPEMGYLNVRPQPSTARPPVAQVDDGAVLEALEPGADARAKVGQGGQWLYVRTPTGITGYVAAWYLRLYKEAEPPPPPSPAPPPAGVRVQVVSPEAGYLNVRPLPSTAQAPIAQVNDGAVLEPLEPEADVQAKVGQYDQWLHIRTPEGVGGYVAAWYLRLYDGTPVPSPEPTAYLSVSSPGGMNVRRGRGENTARVWRVPDRTVLKVLEDPKEAAAKIGKNQWVRVRTPSLHEGYVNGRYINAKRLADKRRPVDDAGLPPGECAWIFGIHAAGATTPADFRFLFENKHKTGWVLFSEAVGTDPHHGGGHNYTSWSNSGYGVIVRLNNGYEPSGTLPVRAKYADFARACARYVQNSQGCHIWIIGNEQNNVREHPGGAEHPVEHITPQMYAEAFNLARRRIKQVQPEAIVTPGAVDPYNTYPWELLGGKRNRPLEYFKEMLRHINDLDGITLHTYTHWMDVGLITGKTVFTDKFLQPGTPKEHYYDFQAYRPFAEAIPEKWRDRPIYITESNHWMALEHQGEGKAGWVNKDKGWVRAAYAEIHRWNSTPHAQQIHCLLLYRWTGDDWAIERLWEVQKDIKKALDHDYRWRR
;
A
#
# COMPACT_ATOMS: atom_id res chain seq x y z
N MET A 1 -58.28 37.15 79.36
CA MET A 1 -57.82 38.53 79.12
C MET A 1 -56.40 38.40 78.60
N THR A 2 -56.01 38.69 77.37
CA THR A 2 -56.56 39.49 76.25
C THR A 2 -55.62 39.13 75.06
N GLU A 3 -56.09 38.66 73.90
CA GLU A 3 -56.20 39.43 72.62
C GLU A 3 -54.96 40.34 72.32
N LEU A 4 -54.34 40.48 71.13
CA LEU A 4 -54.61 40.24 69.70
C LEU A 4 -53.28 40.43 68.90
N HIS A 5 -53.20 39.81 67.71
CA HIS A 5 -52.61 40.27 66.42
C HIS A 5 -51.12 40.68 66.21
N ASN A 6 -50.42 39.81 65.45
CA ASN A 6 -49.94 39.97 64.06
C ASN A 6 -48.95 41.12 63.66
N LYS A 7 -47.68 40.78 63.38
CA LYS A 7 -46.97 40.88 62.07
C LYS A 7 -45.43 41.02 62.18
N GLY A 8 -44.72 40.05 61.57
CA GLY A 8 -43.57 40.25 60.67
C GLY A 8 -42.18 40.59 61.22
N LEU A 9 -41.28 39.57 61.22
CA LEU A 9 -39.82 39.57 60.93
C LEU A 9 -39.36 38.13 61.21
N GLY A 10 -38.93 37.34 60.23
CA GLY A 10 -37.57 37.39 59.69
C GLY A 10 -36.80 36.17 60.21
N ASP A 11 -36.67 35.17 59.34
CA ASP A 11 -36.00 33.88 59.50
C ASP A 11 -34.49 34.00 59.82
N SER A 12 -33.98 33.14 60.70
CA SER A 12 -32.58 32.69 60.62
C SER A 12 -32.33 31.40 61.42
N SER A 13 -31.96 30.36 60.67
CA SER A 13 -31.01 29.28 60.98
C SER A 13 -31.52 27.92 61.48
N LYS A 14 -31.91 27.07 60.52
CA LYS A 14 -31.54 25.64 60.53
C LYS A 14 -30.42 25.41 59.51
N LYS A 15 -29.24 25.03 59.99
CA LYS A 15 -28.13 24.49 59.18
C LYS A 15 -28.57 23.17 58.55
N GLU A 16 -28.48 23.05 57.23
CA GLU A 16 -28.54 21.78 56.51
C GLU A 16 -27.33 20.91 56.87
N LEU A 17 -27.56 19.62 57.17
CA LEU A 17 -26.53 18.60 57.30
C LEU A 17 -26.02 18.23 55.90
N GLU A 18 -24.71 18.40 55.64
CA GLU A 18 -24.08 17.84 54.44
C GLU A 18 -24.18 16.31 54.44
N ALA A 19 -24.62 15.72 53.32
CA ALA A 19 -24.69 14.27 53.15
C ALA A 19 -23.29 13.64 53.17
N ALA A 20 -23.10 12.56 53.92
CA ALA A 20 -21.83 11.86 54.02
C ALA A 20 -21.38 11.27 52.67
N LEU A 21 -20.10 11.47 52.33
CA LEU A 21 -19.54 11.02 51.05
C LEU A 21 -19.46 9.49 50.99
N LYS A 22 -20.01 8.89 49.94
CA LYS A 22 -19.92 7.45 49.70
C LYS A 22 -18.81 7.09 48.71
N VAL A 23 -18.13 5.98 48.96
CA VAL A 23 -17.03 5.44 48.13
C VAL A 23 -17.26 3.95 47.86
N GLN A 24 -16.81 3.45 46.72
CA GLN A 24 -16.98 2.04 46.34
C GLN A 24 -15.64 1.33 46.30
N VAL A 25 -15.59 0.11 46.83
CA VAL A 25 -14.44 -0.79 46.74
C VAL A 25 -14.25 -1.27 45.31
N VAL A 26 -13.01 -1.23 44.83
CA VAL A 26 -12.56 -1.71 43.52
C VAL A 26 -11.33 -2.60 43.74
N SER A 27 -11.57 -3.89 43.94
CA SER A 27 -10.57 -4.93 44.21
C SER A 27 -10.94 -6.24 43.48
N PRO A 28 -11.17 -6.23 42.15
CA PRO A 28 -11.76 -7.35 41.43
C PRO A 28 -10.87 -8.60 41.40
N GLU A 29 -9.55 -8.45 41.53
CA GLU A 29 -8.61 -9.57 41.54
C GLU A 29 -8.58 -10.32 42.87
N MET A 30 -8.79 -9.60 43.98
CA MET A 30 -8.80 -10.17 45.33
C MET A 30 -10.22 -10.49 45.82
N GLY A 31 -11.24 -9.87 45.25
CA GLY A 31 -12.65 -10.02 45.60
C GLY A 31 -13.08 -9.33 46.89
N TYR A 32 -12.15 -8.74 47.66
CA TYR A 32 -12.41 -8.05 48.92
C TYR A 32 -11.38 -6.96 49.25
N LEU A 33 -11.69 -6.15 50.26
CA LEU A 33 -10.80 -5.16 50.87
C LEU A 33 -10.85 -5.26 52.41
N ASN A 34 -9.68 -5.21 53.05
CA ASN A 34 -9.54 -5.28 54.50
C ASN A 34 -9.79 -3.91 55.16
N VAL A 35 -10.64 -3.89 56.20
CA VAL A 35 -10.85 -2.76 57.09
C VAL A 35 -9.98 -2.94 58.33
N ARG A 36 -9.21 -1.91 58.69
CA ARG A 36 -8.16 -2.01 59.70
C ARG A 36 -8.34 -1.02 60.86
N PRO A 37 -7.85 -1.33 62.05
CA PRO A 37 -8.01 -0.44 63.21
C PRO A 37 -7.15 0.83 63.13
N GLN A 38 -6.14 0.83 62.25
CA GLN A 38 -5.20 1.94 62.02
C GLN A 38 -4.87 2.02 60.51
N PRO A 39 -4.40 3.17 59.99
CA PRO A 39 -4.00 3.32 58.59
C PRO A 39 -2.64 2.64 58.28
N SER A 40 -2.56 1.35 58.56
CA SER A 40 -1.38 0.51 58.30
C SER A 40 -1.76 -0.95 58.17
N THR A 41 -0.89 -1.74 57.55
CA THR A 41 -1.02 -3.20 57.46
C THR A 41 -0.44 -3.95 58.67
N ALA A 42 0.10 -3.23 59.66
CA ALA A 42 0.86 -3.81 60.78
C ALA A 42 0.01 -4.58 61.79
N ARG A 43 -1.30 -4.35 61.84
CA ARG A 43 -2.26 -5.08 62.69
C ARG A 43 -3.27 -5.85 61.86
N PRO A 44 -3.78 -6.99 62.37
CA PRO A 44 -4.80 -7.76 61.65
C PRO A 44 -6.05 -6.92 61.35
N PRO A 45 -6.77 -7.21 60.24
CA PRO A 45 -8.02 -6.53 59.91
C PRO A 45 -9.08 -6.73 60.98
N VAL A 46 -9.93 -5.71 61.16
CA VAL A 46 -11.13 -5.78 62.02
C VAL A 46 -12.37 -6.19 61.23
N ALA A 47 -12.35 -6.07 59.91
CA ALA A 47 -13.38 -6.60 59.01
C ALA A 47 -12.84 -6.77 57.57
N GLN A 48 -13.62 -7.46 56.75
CA GLN A 48 -13.47 -7.49 55.29
C GLN A 48 -14.78 -7.02 54.65
N VAL A 49 -14.64 -6.32 53.53
CA VAL A 49 -15.75 -5.87 52.69
C VAL A 49 -15.52 -6.34 51.26
N ASP A 50 -16.55 -6.84 50.60
CA ASP A 50 -16.45 -7.39 49.26
C ASP A 50 -16.12 -6.32 48.20
N ASP A 51 -15.58 -6.76 47.06
CA ASP A 51 -15.48 -5.91 45.88
C ASP A 51 -16.85 -5.34 45.49
N GLY A 52 -16.86 -4.06 45.10
CA GLY A 52 -18.10 -3.35 44.79
C GLY A 52 -18.90 -2.87 46.00
N ALA A 53 -18.50 -3.18 47.24
CA ALA A 53 -19.16 -2.68 48.44
C ALA A 53 -19.06 -1.14 48.54
N VAL A 54 -20.15 -0.52 49.01
CA VAL A 54 -20.22 0.93 49.20
C VAL A 54 -20.00 1.27 50.66
N LEU A 55 -19.01 2.11 50.92
CA LEU A 55 -18.61 2.54 52.26
C LEU A 55 -18.92 4.02 52.43
N GLU A 56 -19.20 4.41 53.66
CA GLU A 56 -19.38 5.82 54.04
C GLU A 56 -18.03 6.38 54.52
N ALA A 57 -17.56 7.47 53.93
CA ALA A 57 -16.37 8.17 54.39
C ALA A 57 -16.71 8.97 55.66
N LEU A 58 -15.93 8.77 56.72
CA LEU A 58 -16.09 9.45 58.00
C LEU A 58 -15.13 10.64 58.16
N GLU A 59 -14.57 11.11 57.04
CA GLU A 59 -13.72 12.29 56.95
C GLU A 59 -14.45 13.40 56.19
N PRO A 60 -14.07 14.68 56.37
CA PRO A 60 -14.62 15.77 55.57
C PRO A 60 -14.56 15.46 54.08
N GLY A 61 -15.65 15.71 53.35
CA GLY A 61 -15.79 15.22 51.97
C GLY A 61 -14.69 15.69 51.01
N ALA A 62 -14.11 16.87 51.23
CA ALA A 62 -12.97 17.37 50.45
C ALA A 62 -11.70 16.54 50.68
N ASP A 63 -11.40 16.21 51.93
CA ASP A 63 -10.22 15.41 52.32
C ASP A 63 -10.35 13.97 51.84
N ALA A 64 -11.55 13.39 51.95
CA ALA A 64 -11.84 12.06 51.45
C ALA A 64 -11.66 11.98 49.94
N ARG A 65 -12.16 12.97 49.17
CA ARG A 65 -11.99 13.04 47.71
C ARG A 65 -10.52 13.13 47.28
N ALA A 66 -9.68 13.82 48.05
CA ALA A 66 -8.26 13.95 47.75
C ALA A 66 -7.49 12.63 47.93
N LYS A 67 -7.98 11.72 48.79
CA LYS A 67 -7.33 10.43 49.09
C LYS A 67 -7.78 9.28 48.20
N VAL A 68 -9.03 9.28 47.75
CA VAL A 68 -9.61 8.20 46.92
C VAL A 68 -8.78 8.00 45.64
N GLY A 69 -8.40 6.74 45.37
CA GLY A 69 -7.57 6.35 44.24
C GLY A 69 -6.05 6.58 44.42
N GLN A 70 -5.60 7.21 45.51
CA GLN A 70 -4.19 7.56 45.70
C GLN A 70 -3.40 6.47 46.43
N GLY A 71 -2.26 6.07 45.85
CA GLY A 71 -1.34 5.08 46.42
C GLY A 71 -0.78 5.52 47.78
N GLY A 72 -0.76 4.61 48.76
CA GLY A 72 -0.24 4.88 50.10
C GLY A 72 -1.16 5.67 51.03
N GLN A 73 -2.29 6.18 50.54
CA GLN A 73 -3.29 6.89 51.35
C GLN A 73 -4.31 5.92 51.97
N TRP A 74 -4.79 6.28 53.16
CA TRP A 74 -5.81 5.52 53.90
C TRP A 74 -7.01 6.41 54.17
N LEU A 75 -8.20 5.83 54.04
CA LEU A 75 -9.45 6.52 54.27
C LEU A 75 -10.19 5.91 55.47
N TYR A 76 -10.60 6.75 56.42
CA TYR A 76 -11.45 6.33 57.52
C TYR A 76 -12.91 6.20 57.06
N VAL A 77 -13.48 5.01 57.22
CA VAL A 77 -14.77 4.64 56.65
C VAL A 77 -15.65 3.87 57.64
N ARG A 78 -16.95 3.83 57.33
CA ARG A 78 -17.94 2.93 57.94
C ARG A 78 -18.44 1.95 56.88
N THR A 79 -18.42 0.66 57.22
CA THR A 79 -18.96 -0.41 56.36
C THR A 79 -20.50 -0.43 56.39
N PRO A 80 -21.17 -1.10 55.43
CA PRO A 80 -22.62 -1.30 55.47
C PRO A 80 -23.11 -2.00 56.74
N THR A 81 -22.27 -2.84 57.33
CA THR A 81 -22.53 -3.56 58.59
C THR A 81 -22.26 -2.71 59.84
N GLY A 82 -21.88 -1.44 59.67
CA GLY A 82 -21.66 -0.48 60.77
C GLY A 82 -20.27 -0.50 61.38
N ILE A 83 -19.34 -1.31 60.86
CA ILE A 83 -17.96 -1.39 61.37
C ILE A 83 -17.18 -0.18 60.88
N THR A 84 -16.42 0.46 61.78
CA THR A 84 -15.56 1.59 61.41
C THR A 84 -14.09 1.20 61.41
N GLY A 85 -13.32 1.77 60.49
CA GLY A 85 -11.89 1.51 60.37
C GLY A 85 -11.28 2.16 59.14
N TYR A 86 -10.01 1.90 58.91
CA TYR A 86 -9.25 2.43 57.79
C TYR A 86 -9.16 1.42 56.65
N VAL A 87 -9.36 1.89 55.43
CA VAL A 87 -9.16 1.11 54.20
C VAL A 87 -8.13 1.80 53.31
N ALA A 88 -7.43 1.00 52.50
CA ALA A 88 -6.48 1.52 51.51
C ALA A 88 -7.22 2.29 50.41
N ALA A 89 -6.94 3.58 50.27
CA ALA A 89 -7.74 4.47 49.44
C ALA A 89 -7.52 4.24 47.93
N TRP A 90 -6.41 3.61 47.53
CA TRP A 90 -6.14 3.23 46.14
C TRP A 90 -6.99 2.08 45.61
N TYR A 91 -7.73 1.38 46.48
CA TYR A 91 -8.76 0.41 46.08
C TYR A 91 -10.17 1.00 46.13
N LEU A 92 -10.30 2.32 46.11
CA LEU A 92 -11.59 3.01 46.17
C LEU A 92 -11.82 3.89 44.94
N ARG A 93 -13.08 4.05 44.57
CA ARG A 93 -13.56 5.12 43.69
C ARG A 93 -14.73 5.87 44.34
N LEU A 94 -15.02 7.09 43.90
CA LEU A 94 -16.20 7.81 44.35
C LEU A 94 -17.47 7.05 43.91
N TYR A 95 -18.38 6.83 44.85
CA TYR A 95 -19.65 6.16 44.55
C TYR A 95 -20.62 7.18 43.97
N LYS A 96 -21.07 6.95 42.74
CA LYS A 96 -22.14 7.71 42.11
C LYS A 96 -23.40 6.86 42.18
N GLU A 97 -24.40 7.34 42.91
CA GLU A 97 -25.72 6.70 42.97
C GLU A 97 -26.32 6.70 41.56
N ALA A 98 -26.88 5.57 41.13
CA ALA A 98 -27.52 5.47 39.82
C ALA A 98 -28.77 6.35 39.84
N GLU A 99 -28.93 7.22 38.84
CA GLU A 99 -30.19 7.93 38.62
C GLU A 99 -31.34 6.90 38.48
N PRO A 100 -32.54 7.22 38.98
CA PRO A 100 -33.68 6.31 38.90
C PRO A 100 -33.95 5.93 37.44
N PRO A 101 -34.39 4.69 37.17
CA PRO A 101 -34.60 4.23 35.81
C PRO A 101 -35.70 5.08 35.14
N PRO A 102 -35.58 5.39 33.83
CA PRO A 102 -36.68 6.00 33.09
C PRO A 102 -37.92 5.08 33.13
N PRO A 103 -39.14 5.64 32.99
CA PRO A 103 -40.37 4.85 32.98
C PRO A 103 -40.30 3.70 31.95
N PRO A 104 -41.10 2.62 32.12
CA PRO A 104 -41.02 1.45 31.27
C PRO A 104 -41.12 1.87 29.81
N SER A 105 -40.13 1.41 29.03
CA SER A 105 -40.03 1.65 27.60
C SER A 105 -41.39 1.40 26.93
N PRO A 106 -41.84 2.29 26.03
CA PRO A 106 -42.83 1.89 25.05
C PRO A 106 -42.34 0.59 24.38
N ALA A 107 -43.30 -0.22 23.93
CA ALA A 107 -43.07 -1.37 23.05
C ALA A 107 -41.88 -1.15 22.09
N PRO A 108 -41.12 -2.21 21.73
CA PRO A 108 -39.85 -2.10 20.99
C PRO A 108 -39.99 -1.05 19.88
N PRO A 109 -39.07 -0.07 19.79
CA PRO A 109 -39.17 0.96 18.77
C PRO A 109 -39.32 0.28 17.41
N PRO A 110 -40.12 0.85 16.49
CA PRO A 110 -40.21 0.34 15.13
C PRO A 110 -38.80 0.20 14.58
N ALA A 111 -38.56 -0.82 13.76
CA ALA A 111 -37.26 -1.18 13.19
C ALA A 111 -36.37 0.06 12.95
N GLY A 112 -35.41 0.27 13.85
CA GLY A 112 -34.59 1.48 13.85
C GLY A 112 -33.84 1.64 12.54
N VAL A 113 -33.61 2.89 12.14
CA VAL A 113 -32.83 3.23 10.95
C VAL A 113 -31.48 2.52 11.02
N ARG A 114 -31.21 1.66 10.05
CA ARG A 114 -29.91 1.01 9.90
C ARG A 114 -28.98 1.91 9.10
N VAL A 115 -27.68 1.70 9.27
CA VAL A 115 -26.65 2.40 8.50
C VAL A 115 -25.79 1.41 7.76
N GLN A 116 -25.29 1.78 6.59
CA GLN A 116 -24.40 0.94 5.81
C GLN A 116 -23.01 1.58 5.73
N VAL A 117 -21.97 0.76 5.90
CA VAL A 117 -20.58 1.14 5.71
C VAL A 117 -20.30 1.43 4.23
N VAL A 118 -19.67 2.57 3.96
CA VAL A 118 -19.19 3.04 2.67
C VAL A 118 -17.71 3.35 2.82
N SER A 119 -16.88 2.30 2.76
CA SER A 119 -15.42 2.40 2.81
C SER A 119 -14.76 1.54 1.72
N PRO A 120 -15.11 1.73 0.44
CA PRO A 120 -14.75 0.80 -0.62
C PRO A 120 -13.27 0.86 -1.03
N GLU A 121 -12.55 1.94 -0.69
CA GLU A 121 -11.12 2.03 -0.95
C GLU A 121 -10.31 1.21 0.04
N ALA A 122 -10.60 1.34 1.33
CA ALA A 122 -10.00 0.50 2.36
C ALA A 122 -10.62 -0.91 2.38
N GLY A 123 -11.85 -1.09 1.91
CA GLY A 123 -12.62 -2.33 1.96
C GLY A 123 -13.20 -2.66 3.33
N TYR A 124 -12.93 -1.84 4.36
CA TYR A 124 -13.39 -2.00 5.74
C TYR A 124 -13.46 -0.67 6.47
N LEU A 125 -14.14 -0.66 7.62
CA LEU A 125 -14.20 0.44 8.58
C LEU A 125 -13.82 -0.07 9.98
N ASN A 126 -12.97 0.68 10.67
CA ASN A 126 -12.54 0.37 12.05
C ASN A 126 -13.64 0.74 13.04
N VAL A 127 -13.99 -0.19 13.95
CA VAL A 127 -14.85 0.04 15.11
C VAL A 127 -13.94 0.33 16.31
N ARG A 128 -14.22 1.40 17.05
CA ARG A 128 -13.35 1.92 18.10
C ARG A 128 -14.06 1.98 19.45
N PRO A 129 -13.32 1.90 20.57
CA PRO A 129 -13.91 1.95 21.90
C PRO A 129 -14.43 3.35 22.27
N LEU A 130 -13.85 4.39 21.67
CA LEU A 130 -14.22 5.80 21.87
C LEU A 130 -14.39 6.49 20.51
N PRO A 131 -15.12 7.62 20.42
CA PRO A 131 -15.27 8.42 19.20
C PRO A 131 -13.98 9.21 18.89
N SER A 132 -12.87 8.51 18.73
CA SER A 132 -11.56 9.09 18.41
C SER A 132 -10.66 8.06 17.74
N THR A 133 -9.64 8.53 17.01
CA THR A 133 -8.60 7.66 16.43
C THR A 133 -7.45 7.35 17.40
N ALA A 134 -7.48 7.87 18.63
CA ALA A 134 -6.39 7.79 19.59
C ALA A 134 -6.13 6.39 20.14
N GLN A 135 -7.18 5.56 20.24
CA GLN A 135 -7.09 4.17 20.70
C GLN A 135 -7.20 3.18 19.54
N ALA A 136 -6.55 2.02 19.69
CA ALA A 136 -6.62 0.94 18.71
C ALA A 136 -8.08 0.50 18.45
N PRO A 137 -8.42 0.07 17.21
CA PRO A 137 -9.73 -0.49 16.92
C PRO A 137 -10.01 -1.76 17.74
N ILE A 138 -11.26 -1.93 18.17
CA ILE A 138 -11.75 -3.15 18.84
C ILE A 138 -12.34 -4.17 17.86
N ALA A 139 -12.75 -3.72 16.66
CA ALA A 139 -13.19 -4.59 15.57
C ALA A 139 -13.03 -3.90 14.21
N GLN A 140 -13.25 -4.66 13.13
CA GLN A 140 -13.36 -4.16 11.76
C GLN A 140 -14.63 -4.70 11.13
N VAL A 141 -15.33 -3.85 10.40
CA VAL A 141 -16.52 -4.22 9.62
C VAL A 141 -16.26 -3.97 8.14
N ASN A 142 -16.67 -4.89 7.28
CA ASN A 142 -16.41 -4.80 5.86
C ASN A 142 -17.19 -3.64 5.21
N ASP A 143 -16.65 -3.12 4.11
CA ASP A 143 -17.41 -2.24 3.22
C ASP A 143 -18.75 -2.88 2.83
N GLY A 144 -19.81 -2.07 2.86
CA GLY A 144 -21.20 -2.49 2.62
C GLY A 144 -21.87 -3.25 3.78
N ALA A 145 -21.20 -3.46 4.92
CA ALA A 145 -21.83 -4.02 6.11
C ALA A 145 -22.94 -3.10 6.64
N VAL A 146 -24.03 -3.69 7.12
CA VAL A 146 -25.15 -2.95 7.72
C VAL A 146 -24.98 -3.02 9.24
N LEU A 147 -24.97 -1.86 9.89
CA LEU A 147 -24.77 -1.72 11.33
C LEU A 147 -26.08 -1.26 11.99
N GLU A 148 -26.25 -1.63 13.26
CA GLU A 148 -27.33 -1.16 14.12
C GLU A 148 -26.85 0.06 14.90
N PRO A 149 -27.36 1.29 14.64
CA PRO A 149 -27.04 2.43 15.48
C PRO A 149 -27.60 2.26 16.89
N LEU A 150 -26.83 2.68 17.89
CA LEU A 150 -27.20 2.65 19.30
C LEU A 150 -27.54 4.05 19.83
N GLU A 151 -27.89 4.97 18.93
CA GLU A 151 -28.23 6.36 19.20
C GLU A 151 -29.67 6.66 18.71
N PRO A 152 -30.33 7.71 19.23
CA PRO A 152 -31.62 8.15 18.73
C PRO A 152 -31.61 8.41 17.22
N GLU A 153 -32.70 8.06 16.51
CA GLU A 153 -32.79 8.18 15.05
C GLU A 153 -32.45 9.58 14.52
N ALA A 154 -32.91 10.63 15.20
CA ALA A 154 -32.60 12.02 14.83
C ALA A 154 -31.09 12.31 14.85
N ASP A 155 -30.37 11.77 15.84
CA ASP A 155 -28.91 11.93 15.96
C ASP A 155 -28.18 11.12 14.89
N VAL A 156 -28.67 9.91 14.60
CA VAL A 156 -28.15 9.08 13.50
C VAL A 156 -28.25 9.83 12.18
N GLN A 157 -29.43 10.35 11.84
CA GLN A 157 -29.65 11.09 10.60
C GLN A 157 -28.80 12.36 10.51
N ALA A 158 -28.59 13.06 11.63
CA ALA A 158 -27.76 14.25 11.69
C ALA A 158 -26.26 13.95 11.51
N LYS A 159 -25.77 12.79 11.96
CA LYS A 159 -24.35 12.44 11.93
C LYS A 159 -23.91 11.67 10.69
N VAL A 160 -24.78 10.83 10.13
CA VAL A 160 -24.43 9.96 8.99
C VAL A 160 -23.98 10.80 7.78
N GLY A 161 -22.83 10.43 7.20
CA GLY A 161 -22.20 11.14 6.11
C GLY A 161 -21.44 12.42 6.51
N GLN A 162 -21.55 12.88 7.77
CA GLN A 162 -20.89 14.10 8.22
C GLN A 162 -19.44 13.86 8.62
N TYR A 163 -18.56 14.74 8.13
CA TYR A 163 -17.14 14.72 8.47
C TYR A 163 -16.93 15.01 9.97
N ASP A 164 -15.96 14.30 10.56
CA ASP A 164 -15.59 14.38 11.99
C ASP A 164 -16.70 14.02 13.00
N GLN A 165 -17.82 13.49 12.54
CA GLN A 165 -18.85 12.91 13.40
C GLN A 165 -18.59 11.42 13.63
N TRP A 166 -18.94 10.95 14.83
CA TRP A 166 -18.84 9.55 15.22
C TRP A 166 -20.21 9.02 15.59
N LEU A 167 -20.49 7.79 15.18
CA LEU A 167 -21.74 7.10 15.46
C LEU A 167 -21.48 5.88 16.33
N HIS A 168 -22.17 5.78 17.45
CA HIS A 168 -22.20 4.59 18.28
C HIS A 168 -23.09 3.52 17.62
N ILE A 169 -22.52 2.34 17.41
CA ILE A 169 -23.13 1.25 16.64
C ILE A 169 -22.93 -0.09 17.34
N ARG A 170 -23.71 -1.09 16.91
CA ARG A 170 -23.48 -2.51 17.11
C ARG A 170 -23.26 -3.17 15.74
N THR A 171 -22.21 -3.97 15.62
CA THR A 171 -21.91 -4.74 14.39
C THR A 171 -22.83 -5.96 14.26
N PRO A 172 -22.93 -6.60 13.06
CA PRO A 172 -23.65 -7.85 12.88
C PRO A 172 -23.19 -8.99 13.81
N GLU A 173 -21.93 -8.95 14.23
CA GLU A 173 -21.31 -9.90 15.15
C GLU A 173 -21.54 -9.54 16.64
N GLY A 174 -22.31 -8.48 16.92
CA GLY A 174 -22.69 -8.06 18.27
C GLY A 174 -21.69 -7.14 18.98
N VAL A 175 -20.64 -6.68 18.31
CA VAL A 175 -19.64 -5.78 18.91
C VAL A 175 -20.18 -4.35 18.98
N GLY A 176 -20.21 -3.76 20.18
CA GLY A 176 -20.56 -2.35 20.38
C GLY A 176 -19.33 -1.44 20.29
N GLY A 177 -19.45 -0.29 19.63
CA GLY A 177 -18.38 0.71 19.56
C GLY A 177 -18.72 1.88 18.64
N TYR A 178 -17.74 2.74 18.39
CA TYR A 178 -17.88 3.95 17.59
C TYR A 178 -17.24 3.78 16.22
N VAL A 179 -17.91 4.27 15.18
CA VAL A 179 -17.38 4.35 13.82
C VAL A 179 -17.45 5.78 13.30
N ALA A 180 -16.54 6.12 12.39
CA ALA A 180 -16.54 7.41 11.71
C ALA A 180 -17.79 7.54 10.80
N ALA A 181 -18.64 8.52 11.08
CA ALA A 181 -19.96 8.64 10.46
C ALA A 181 -19.90 9.09 8.99
N TRP A 182 -18.81 9.75 8.55
CA TRP A 182 -18.57 10.09 7.14
C TRP A 182 -18.31 8.88 6.23
N TYR A 183 -18.10 7.69 6.81
CA TYR A 183 -18.07 6.42 6.07
C TYR A 183 -19.39 5.65 6.16
N LEU A 184 -20.49 6.32 6.50
CA LEU A 184 -21.81 5.70 6.61
C LEU A 184 -22.80 6.35 5.66
N ARG A 185 -23.82 5.58 5.25
CA ARG A 185 -25.06 6.07 4.65
C ARG A 185 -26.27 5.44 5.33
N LEU A 186 -27.42 6.10 5.26
CA LEU A 186 -28.69 5.50 5.72
C LEU A 186 -29.01 4.28 4.86
N TYR A 187 -29.51 3.22 5.50
CA TYR A 187 -29.91 1.99 4.85
C TYR A 187 -31.40 2.03 4.51
N ASP A 188 -31.73 1.97 3.22
CA ASP A 188 -33.08 2.19 2.69
C ASP A 188 -34.06 1.00 2.81
N GLY A 189 -33.68 -0.06 3.53
CA GLY A 189 -34.60 -1.15 3.86
C GLY A 189 -34.86 -2.15 2.74
N THR A 190 -34.13 -2.10 1.63
CA THR A 190 -34.02 -3.27 0.75
C THR A 190 -33.58 -4.49 1.60
N PRO A 191 -34.14 -5.70 1.41
CA PRO A 191 -33.69 -6.87 2.19
C PRO A 191 -32.17 -6.98 2.07
N VAL A 192 -31.47 -7.26 3.18
CA VAL A 192 -29.99 -7.39 3.24
C VAL A 192 -29.55 -8.02 1.94
N PRO A 193 -28.79 -7.33 1.06
CA PRO A 193 -28.48 -7.90 -0.23
C PRO A 193 -27.80 -9.23 0.07
N SER A 194 -28.25 -10.28 -0.63
CA SER A 194 -27.36 -11.39 -0.89
C SER A 194 -25.99 -10.80 -1.23
N PRO A 195 -24.89 -11.32 -0.66
CA PRO A 195 -23.57 -10.72 -0.78
C PRO A 195 -23.37 -10.20 -2.21
N GLU A 196 -23.19 -8.88 -2.35
CA GLU A 196 -23.18 -8.27 -3.68
C GLU A 196 -22.13 -9.01 -4.53
N PRO A 197 -22.47 -9.41 -5.77
CA PRO A 197 -21.55 -10.10 -6.66
C PRO A 197 -20.21 -9.35 -6.73
N THR A 198 -19.13 -9.97 -6.25
CA THR A 198 -17.80 -9.33 -6.25
C THR A 198 -16.90 -9.99 -7.28
N ALA A 199 -16.59 -9.28 -8.36
CA ALA A 199 -15.66 -9.78 -9.39
C ALA A 199 -14.19 -9.67 -8.95
N TYR A 200 -13.92 -8.75 -8.01
CA TYR A 200 -12.58 -8.46 -7.51
C TYR A 200 -12.57 -8.41 -5.98
N LEU A 201 -11.43 -8.77 -5.42
CA LEU A 201 -11.16 -8.77 -3.98
C LEU A 201 -9.88 -7.98 -3.72
N SER A 202 -9.77 -7.34 -2.57
CA SER A 202 -8.51 -6.75 -2.11
C SER A 202 -7.97 -7.59 -0.94
N VAL A 203 -6.67 -7.87 -0.96
CA VAL A 203 -5.98 -8.49 0.17
C VAL A 203 -6.02 -7.54 1.38
N SER A 204 -6.29 -8.10 2.55
CA SER A 204 -6.31 -7.41 3.84
C SER A 204 -5.45 -8.19 4.83
N SER A 205 -4.14 -8.12 4.62
CA SER A 205 -3.13 -8.77 5.44
C SER A 205 -1.83 -7.96 5.37
N PRO A 206 -1.43 -7.24 6.43
CA PRO A 206 -0.23 -6.39 6.44
C PRO A 206 1.06 -7.11 6.04
N GLY A 207 1.13 -8.43 6.27
CA GLY A 207 2.23 -9.30 5.85
C GLY A 207 2.04 -9.95 4.47
N GLY A 208 1.07 -9.51 3.68
CA GLY A 208 0.61 -10.24 2.50
C GLY A 208 -0.02 -11.59 2.84
N MET A 209 -0.37 -12.38 1.82
CA MET A 209 -0.95 -13.70 2.03
C MET A 209 -0.51 -14.72 0.98
N ASN A 210 -0.61 -16.00 1.35
CA ASN A 210 -0.33 -17.10 0.44
C ASN A 210 -1.55 -17.41 -0.43
N VAL A 211 -1.32 -17.54 -1.74
CA VAL A 211 -2.25 -18.18 -2.67
C VAL A 211 -1.89 -19.66 -2.71
N ARG A 212 -2.86 -20.53 -2.46
CA ARG A 212 -2.63 -21.97 -2.28
C ARG A 212 -3.28 -22.81 -3.35
N ARG A 213 -2.76 -24.02 -3.56
CA ARG A 213 -3.24 -24.95 -4.60
C ARG A 213 -4.63 -25.50 -4.30
N GLY A 214 -5.02 -25.60 -3.02
CA GLY A 214 -6.33 -26.11 -2.62
C GLY A 214 -6.95 -25.34 -1.46
N ARG A 215 -8.14 -25.80 -1.05
CA ARG A 215 -8.98 -25.18 0.00
C ARG A 215 -8.52 -25.58 1.40
N GLY A 216 -7.33 -25.13 1.80
CA GLY A 216 -6.80 -25.44 3.14
C GLY A 216 -5.39 -24.94 3.38
N GLU A 217 -5.05 -24.72 4.64
CA GLU A 217 -3.74 -24.19 5.06
C GLU A 217 -2.59 -25.19 4.83
N ASN A 218 -2.91 -26.48 4.81
CA ASN A 218 -1.95 -27.56 4.58
C ASN A 218 -1.67 -27.81 3.09
N THR A 219 -2.33 -27.07 2.18
CA THR A 219 -2.11 -27.23 0.74
C THR A 219 -0.90 -26.43 0.27
N ALA A 220 -0.22 -26.93 -0.77
CA ALA A 220 0.98 -26.32 -1.32
C ALA A 220 0.75 -24.85 -1.69
N ARG A 221 1.71 -24.00 -1.33
CA ARG A 221 1.72 -22.59 -1.72
C ARG A 221 2.06 -22.48 -3.20
N VAL A 222 1.21 -21.79 -3.95
CA VAL A 222 1.44 -21.49 -5.38
C VAL A 222 2.15 -20.15 -5.50
N TRP A 223 1.72 -19.17 -4.71
CA TRP A 223 2.23 -17.80 -4.80
C TRP A 223 2.07 -17.04 -3.48
N ARG A 224 2.68 -15.86 -3.36
CA ARG A 224 2.46 -14.93 -2.24
C ARG A 224 2.20 -13.53 -2.79
N VAL A 225 1.06 -12.97 -2.45
CA VAL A 225 0.66 -11.61 -2.82
C VAL A 225 0.93 -10.65 -1.66
N PRO A 226 1.41 -9.42 -1.90
CA PRO A 226 1.48 -8.40 -0.85
C PRO A 226 0.09 -7.93 -0.40
N ASP A 227 0.05 -7.14 0.67
CA ASP A 227 -1.19 -6.51 1.14
C ASP A 227 -1.84 -5.67 0.04
N ARG A 228 -3.16 -5.44 0.13
CA ARG A 228 -3.98 -4.67 -0.82
C ARG A 228 -4.02 -5.15 -2.26
N THR A 229 -3.30 -6.23 -2.60
CA THR A 229 -3.27 -6.75 -3.96
C THR A 229 -4.69 -7.04 -4.42
N VAL A 230 -5.07 -6.55 -5.60
CA VAL A 230 -6.39 -6.82 -6.16
C VAL A 230 -6.38 -8.15 -6.89
N LEU A 231 -7.28 -9.05 -6.49
CA LEU A 231 -7.41 -10.41 -6.99
C LEU A 231 -8.68 -10.52 -7.82
N LYS A 232 -8.62 -11.21 -8.94
CA LYS A 232 -9.80 -11.57 -9.74
C LYS A 232 -10.45 -12.83 -9.17
N VAL A 233 -11.76 -12.81 -8.97
CA VAL A 233 -12.54 -13.99 -8.56
C VAL A 233 -12.71 -14.95 -9.74
N LEU A 234 -12.52 -16.25 -9.51
CA LEU A 234 -12.63 -17.32 -10.52
C LEU A 234 -13.75 -18.33 -10.23
N GLU A 235 -14.62 -18.04 -9.26
CA GLU A 235 -15.82 -18.81 -8.94
C GLU A 235 -17.05 -17.90 -8.99
N ASP A 236 -18.23 -18.40 -8.64
CA ASP A 236 -19.43 -17.58 -8.63
C ASP A 236 -19.23 -16.34 -7.72
N PRO A 237 -19.42 -15.11 -8.22
CA PRO A 237 -19.17 -13.90 -7.45
C PRO A 237 -20.03 -13.75 -6.19
N LYS A 238 -21.25 -14.32 -6.15
CA LYS A 238 -22.09 -14.30 -4.94
C LYS A 238 -21.57 -15.30 -3.92
N GLU A 239 -21.15 -16.48 -4.35
CA GLU A 239 -20.47 -17.44 -3.47
C GLU A 239 -19.18 -16.87 -2.88
N ALA A 240 -18.35 -16.21 -3.71
CA ALA A 240 -17.13 -15.58 -3.25
C ALA A 240 -17.40 -14.49 -2.21
N ALA A 241 -18.39 -13.63 -2.46
CA ALA A 241 -18.80 -12.58 -1.54
C ALA A 241 -19.33 -13.15 -0.21
N ALA A 242 -20.02 -14.30 -0.22
CA ALA A 242 -20.50 -14.97 0.99
C ALA A 242 -19.38 -15.51 1.91
N LYS A 243 -18.17 -15.72 1.36
CA LYS A 243 -16.99 -16.28 2.06
C LYS A 243 -16.09 -15.20 2.68
N ILE A 244 -16.27 -13.93 2.32
CA ILE A 244 -15.48 -12.79 2.84
C ILE A 244 -15.64 -12.66 4.36
N GLY A 245 -14.54 -12.43 5.07
CA GLY A 245 -14.48 -12.36 6.54
C GLY A 245 -14.57 -13.71 7.24
N LYS A 246 -14.81 -14.82 6.51
CA LYS A 246 -15.02 -16.16 7.07
C LYS A 246 -13.85 -17.08 6.79
N ASN A 247 -13.70 -18.14 7.59
CA ASN A 247 -12.71 -19.19 7.37
C ASN A 247 -13.08 -20.12 6.20
N GLN A 248 -13.30 -19.55 5.03
CA GLN A 248 -13.72 -20.24 3.82
C GLN A 248 -12.78 -19.82 2.68
N TRP A 249 -12.61 -20.69 1.69
CA TRP A 249 -11.60 -20.49 0.65
C TRP A 249 -12.24 -20.02 -0.65
N VAL A 250 -11.69 -18.95 -1.22
CA VAL A 250 -12.15 -18.34 -2.47
C VAL A 250 -11.16 -18.62 -3.58
N ARG A 251 -11.64 -19.11 -4.74
CA ARG A 251 -10.79 -19.31 -5.93
C ARG A 251 -10.51 -17.98 -6.62
N VAL A 252 -9.23 -17.68 -6.84
CA VAL A 252 -8.77 -16.38 -7.34
C VAL A 252 -7.64 -16.49 -8.37
N ARG A 253 -7.44 -15.42 -9.14
CA ARG A 253 -6.26 -15.15 -9.97
C ARG A 253 -5.58 -13.85 -9.52
N THR A 254 -4.26 -13.89 -9.38
CA THR A 254 -3.41 -12.73 -9.07
C THR A 254 -3.13 -11.86 -10.31
N PRO A 255 -2.69 -10.60 -10.16
CA PRO A 255 -2.20 -9.78 -11.27
C PRO A 255 -1.12 -10.48 -12.11
N SER A 256 -0.26 -11.26 -11.44
CA SER A 256 0.78 -12.09 -12.06
C SER A 256 0.28 -13.44 -12.56
N LEU A 257 -1.02 -13.60 -12.81
CA LEU A 257 -1.63 -14.77 -13.45
C LEU A 257 -1.47 -16.12 -12.73
N HIS A 258 -1.05 -16.11 -11.46
CA HIS A 258 -1.12 -17.28 -10.58
C HIS A 258 -2.55 -17.51 -10.12
N GLU A 259 -3.02 -18.75 -10.21
CA GLU A 259 -4.35 -19.17 -9.79
C GLU A 259 -4.27 -20.08 -8.57
N GLY A 260 -5.25 -19.94 -7.68
CA GLY A 260 -5.35 -20.79 -6.51
C GLY A 260 -6.47 -20.32 -5.59
N TYR A 261 -6.31 -20.59 -4.30
CA TYR A 261 -7.26 -20.28 -3.26
C TYR A 261 -6.64 -19.37 -2.20
N VAL A 262 -7.43 -18.41 -1.74
CA VAL A 262 -7.13 -17.52 -0.61
C VAL A 262 -8.18 -17.68 0.47
N ASN A 263 -7.82 -17.44 1.73
CA ASN A 263 -8.74 -17.54 2.86
C ASN A 263 -9.54 -16.24 3.01
N GLY A 264 -10.86 -16.38 3.11
CA GLY A 264 -11.85 -15.32 3.26
C GLY A 264 -11.61 -14.37 4.42
N ARG A 265 -10.92 -14.82 5.49
CA ARG A 265 -10.54 -14.00 6.65
C ARG A 265 -9.63 -12.82 6.32
N TYR A 266 -8.88 -12.89 5.23
CA TYR A 266 -7.81 -11.93 4.89
C TYR A 266 -8.05 -11.20 3.57
N ILE A 267 -9.31 -11.09 3.15
CA ILE A 267 -9.73 -10.41 1.93
C ILE A 267 -10.96 -9.56 2.19
N ASN A 268 -11.08 -8.45 1.46
CA ASN A 268 -12.26 -7.58 1.44
C ASN A 268 -12.83 -7.51 0.02
N ALA A 269 -14.12 -7.15 -0.09
CA ALA A 269 -14.75 -6.89 -1.38
C ALA A 269 -14.15 -5.60 -1.99
N LYS A 270 -13.79 -5.63 -3.29
CA LYS A 270 -13.47 -4.41 -4.04
C LYS A 270 -14.70 -4.02 -4.86
N ARG A 271 -15.60 -3.27 -4.23
CA ARG A 271 -16.94 -2.95 -4.77
C ARG A 271 -16.96 -1.76 -5.73
N LEU A 272 -16.00 -0.85 -5.61
CA LEU A 272 -15.92 0.28 -6.54
C LEU A 272 -15.53 -0.21 -7.92
N ALA A 273 -16.38 0.11 -8.90
CA ALA A 273 -16.03 -0.02 -10.29
C ALA A 273 -14.75 0.76 -10.59
N ASP A 274 -13.87 0.17 -11.41
CA ASP A 274 -12.76 0.90 -11.98
C ASP A 274 -13.29 1.99 -12.92
N LYS A 275 -13.19 3.25 -12.50
CA LYS A 275 -13.65 4.42 -13.27
C LYS A 275 -12.56 5.02 -14.14
N ARG A 276 -11.35 4.47 -14.12
CA ARG A 276 -10.20 5.04 -14.83
C ARG A 276 -10.45 5.06 -16.33
N ARG A 277 -10.22 6.22 -16.92
CA ARG A 277 -10.40 6.43 -18.37
C ARG A 277 -9.05 6.54 -19.05
N PRO A 278 -8.95 6.17 -20.33
CA PRO A 278 -7.79 6.53 -21.14
C PRO A 278 -7.44 8.00 -20.96
N VAL A 279 -6.18 8.29 -20.73
CA VAL A 279 -5.72 9.65 -20.49
C VAL A 279 -5.87 10.51 -21.74
N ASP A 280 -6.25 11.76 -21.52
CA ASP A 280 -6.18 12.79 -22.55
C ASP A 280 -4.78 13.40 -22.56
N ASP A 281 -4.13 13.35 -23.72
CA ASP A 281 -2.74 13.75 -23.92
C ASP A 281 -2.56 15.26 -23.78
N ALA A 282 -3.55 16.04 -24.23
CA ALA A 282 -3.51 17.51 -24.19
C ALA A 282 -3.40 18.07 -22.76
N GLY A 283 -3.78 17.28 -21.75
CA GLY A 283 -3.70 17.66 -20.34
C GLY A 283 -2.43 17.19 -19.62
N LEU A 284 -1.45 16.63 -20.32
CA LEU A 284 -0.19 16.18 -19.74
C LEU A 284 0.91 17.25 -19.82
N PRO A 285 1.85 17.29 -18.85
CA PRO A 285 3.03 18.14 -18.94
C PRO A 285 3.89 17.81 -20.18
N PRO A 286 4.58 18.80 -20.77
CA PRO A 286 5.61 18.53 -21.78
C PRO A 286 6.63 17.51 -21.27
N GLY A 287 7.01 16.55 -22.10
CA GLY A 287 7.90 15.46 -21.70
C GLY A 287 7.17 14.24 -21.12
N GLU A 288 5.84 14.22 -21.13
CA GLU A 288 5.00 13.04 -20.89
C GLU A 288 4.09 12.74 -22.09
N CYS A 289 3.56 11.52 -22.17
CA CYS A 289 2.70 11.07 -23.27
C CYS A 289 1.59 10.13 -22.78
N ALA A 290 0.39 10.25 -23.34
CA ALA A 290 -0.75 9.40 -22.98
C ALA A 290 -0.65 7.98 -23.56
N TRP A 291 0.00 7.83 -24.71
CA TRP A 291 0.14 6.54 -25.40
C TRP A 291 1.35 5.76 -24.88
N ILE A 292 1.23 4.43 -24.85
CA ILE A 292 2.28 3.56 -24.30
C ILE A 292 3.45 3.29 -25.25
N PHE A 293 3.38 3.79 -26.49
CA PHE A 293 4.35 3.48 -27.54
C PHE A 293 5.67 4.20 -27.31
N GLY A 294 6.81 3.53 -27.46
CA GLY A 294 8.08 4.22 -27.45
C GLY A 294 9.28 3.38 -27.88
N ILE A 295 10.42 4.04 -28.01
CA ILE A 295 11.66 3.44 -28.50
C ILE A 295 12.82 3.94 -27.65
N HIS A 296 13.71 3.02 -27.27
CA HIS A 296 14.98 3.34 -26.62
C HIS A 296 15.95 3.89 -27.67
N ALA A 297 16.45 5.10 -27.47
CA ALA A 297 17.50 5.71 -28.29
C ALA A 297 18.89 5.40 -27.73
N ALA A 298 19.91 5.40 -28.58
CA ALA A 298 21.26 5.01 -28.19
C ALA A 298 21.93 5.99 -27.20
N GLY A 299 21.63 7.29 -27.33
CA GLY A 299 22.11 8.40 -26.52
C GLY A 299 21.65 9.72 -27.15
N ALA A 300 21.70 10.85 -26.42
CA ALA A 300 21.16 12.12 -26.90
C ALA A 300 21.82 12.65 -28.18
N THR A 301 23.09 12.28 -28.43
CA THR A 301 23.86 12.70 -29.61
C THR A 301 23.76 11.74 -30.78
N THR A 302 23.09 10.60 -30.61
CA THR A 302 22.92 9.61 -31.67
C THR A 302 21.73 9.98 -32.58
N PRO A 303 21.80 9.72 -33.90
CA PRO A 303 20.63 9.81 -34.76
C PRO A 303 19.54 8.89 -34.21
N ALA A 304 18.45 9.50 -33.73
CA ALA A 304 17.36 8.82 -33.03
C ALA A 304 15.97 9.21 -33.55
N ASP A 305 15.90 9.94 -34.67
CA ASP A 305 14.62 10.50 -35.11
C ASP A 305 13.73 9.45 -35.79
N PHE A 306 12.91 8.78 -34.99
CA PHE A 306 11.89 7.83 -35.43
C PHE A 306 10.50 8.47 -35.57
N ARG A 307 10.37 9.80 -35.46
CA ARG A 307 9.06 10.47 -35.44
C ARG A 307 8.26 10.26 -36.72
N PHE A 308 8.94 10.01 -37.84
CA PHE A 308 8.30 9.65 -39.11
C PHE A 308 7.44 8.37 -39.03
N LEU A 309 7.66 7.50 -38.03
CA LEU A 309 6.80 6.33 -37.80
C LEU A 309 5.39 6.73 -37.33
N PHE A 310 5.25 7.89 -36.70
CA PHE A 310 4.01 8.41 -36.10
C PHE A 310 3.27 9.39 -37.01
N GLU A 311 3.85 9.77 -38.14
CA GLU A 311 3.21 10.64 -39.13
C GLU A 311 1.83 10.10 -39.52
N ASN A 312 0.84 11.01 -39.59
CA ASN A 312 -0.56 10.71 -39.91
C ASN A 312 -1.27 9.76 -38.94
N LYS A 313 -0.69 9.46 -37.76
CA LYS A 313 -1.37 8.66 -36.71
C LYS A 313 -2.16 9.50 -35.71
N HIS A 314 -1.93 10.82 -35.67
CA HIS A 314 -2.47 11.73 -34.65
C HIS A 314 -2.13 11.28 -33.22
N LYS A 315 -0.91 10.77 -33.03
CA LYS A 315 -0.37 10.24 -31.77
C LYS A 315 1.12 10.56 -31.70
N THR A 316 1.65 10.63 -30.48
CA THR A 316 3.09 10.66 -30.20
C THR A 316 3.47 9.39 -29.46
N GLY A 317 4.63 9.39 -28.79
CA GLY A 317 5.09 8.29 -27.97
C GLY A 317 6.17 8.72 -27.00
N TRP A 318 6.98 7.76 -26.57
CA TRP A 318 8.07 7.95 -25.63
C TRP A 318 9.42 7.70 -26.29
N VAL A 319 10.43 8.45 -25.86
CA VAL A 319 11.84 8.23 -26.17
C VAL A 319 12.63 8.14 -24.87
N LEU A 320 13.60 7.22 -24.83
CA LEU A 320 14.57 7.15 -23.74
C LEU A 320 15.98 7.38 -24.26
N PHE A 321 16.76 8.19 -23.56
CA PHE A 321 18.18 8.40 -23.82
C PHE A 321 19.04 7.88 -22.67
N SER A 322 20.15 7.21 -22.97
CA SER A 322 21.04 6.65 -21.97
C SER A 322 22.37 7.41 -21.97
N GLU A 323 22.76 7.93 -20.81
CA GLU A 323 23.87 8.87 -20.65
C GLU A 323 24.86 8.37 -19.59
N ALA A 324 26.15 8.51 -19.88
CA ALA A 324 27.24 8.21 -18.95
C ALA A 324 27.71 9.52 -18.30
N VAL A 325 27.32 9.76 -17.05
CA VAL A 325 27.63 11.01 -16.32
C VAL A 325 28.90 10.93 -15.47
N GLY A 326 29.41 9.73 -15.22
CA GLY A 326 30.65 9.51 -14.45
C GLY A 326 30.57 9.98 -13.00
N THR A 327 31.73 10.23 -12.40
CA THR A 327 31.90 10.60 -10.98
C THR A 327 32.53 11.97 -10.78
N ASP A 328 32.52 12.84 -11.78
CA ASP A 328 32.97 14.21 -11.58
C ASP A 328 31.90 15.02 -10.83
N PRO A 329 32.13 15.45 -9.58
CA PRO A 329 31.15 16.25 -8.84
C PRO A 329 30.90 17.64 -9.46
N HIS A 330 31.76 18.07 -10.39
CA HIS A 330 31.65 19.32 -11.15
C HIS A 330 31.20 19.08 -12.60
N HIS A 331 30.60 17.91 -12.90
CA HIS A 331 30.13 17.53 -14.23
C HIS A 331 29.51 18.70 -15.00
N GLY A 332 30.11 19.07 -16.14
CA GLY A 332 29.69 20.21 -16.95
C GLY A 332 28.71 19.87 -18.09
N GLY A 333 28.43 18.58 -18.32
CA GLY A 333 27.53 18.11 -19.37
C GLY A 333 26.05 18.27 -19.01
N GLY A 334 25.21 18.01 -20.02
CA GLY A 334 23.76 18.14 -20.03
C GLY A 334 23.29 18.17 -21.49
N HIS A 335 22.00 17.90 -21.73
CA HIS A 335 21.46 17.88 -23.08
C HIS A 335 20.12 18.59 -23.22
N ASN A 336 19.89 19.16 -24.40
CA ASN A 336 18.63 19.80 -24.74
C ASN A 336 17.72 18.81 -25.49
N TYR A 337 16.70 18.32 -24.79
CA TYR A 337 15.70 17.40 -25.30
C TYR A 337 14.42 18.10 -25.76
N THR A 338 14.38 19.44 -25.81
CA THR A 338 13.14 20.19 -26.10
C THR A 338 12.59 19.91 -27.49
N SER A 339 13.42 19.46 -28.44
CA SER A 339 12.94 19.03 -29.77
C SER A 339 11.94 17.88 -29.69
N TRP A 340 12.07 17.01 -28.68
CA TRP A 340 11.16 15.89 -28.42
C TRP A 340 9.97 16.32 -27.57
N SER A 341 10.22 16.93 -26.40
CA SER A 341 9.15 17.33 -25.49
C SER A 341 8.18 18.34 -26.11
N ASN A 342 8.68 19.31 -26.88
CA ASN A 342 7.82 20.29 -27.57
C ASN A 342 7.07 19.70 -28.77
N SER A 343 7.47 18.51 -29.23
CA SER A 343 6.74 17.72 -30.24
C SER A 343 5.74 16.76 -29.60
N GLY A 344 5.47 16.88 -28.30
CA GLY A 344 4.50 16.07 -27.56
C GLY A 344 5.00 14.66 -27.21
N TYR A 345 6.30 14.40 -27.30
CA TYR A 345 6.86 13.11 -26.89
C TYR A 345 7.17 13.09 -25.40
N GLY A 346 6.94 11.93 -24.79
CA GLY A 346 7.47 11.60 -23.49
C GLY A 346 8.98 11.44 -23.54
N VAL A 347 9.72 12.05 -22.61
CA VAL A 347 11.19 12.04 -22.59
C VAL A 347 11.71 11.48 -21.27
N ILE A 348 12.41 10.37 -21.37
CA ILE A 348 13.06 9.70 -20.23
C ILE A 348 14.57 9.72 -20.45
N VAL A 349 15.35 9.97 -19.40
CA VAL A 349 16.81 9.88 -19.47
C VAL A 349 17.34 8.97 -18.38
N ARG A 350 18.15 7.98 -18.77
CA ARG A 350 18.86 7.08 -17.87
C ARG A 350 20.27 7.60 -17.62
N LEU A 351 20.60 7.83 -16.36
CA LEU A 351 21.89 8.33 -15.91
C LEU A 351 22.69 7.17 -15.32
N ASN A 352 23.75 6.76 -16.02
CA ASN A 352 24.72 5.75 -15.58
C ASN A 352 26.02 6.44 -15.18
N ASN A 353 26.81 5.81 -14.31
CA ASN A 353 28.21 6.18 -14.14
C ASN A 353 28.98 5.96 -15.45
N GLY A 354 28.84 4.77 -16.01
CA GLY A 354 29.34 4.41 -17.33
C GLY A 354 28.76 3.09 -17.78
N TYR A 355 29.43 2.46 -18.72
CA TYR A 355 29.14 1.10 -19.20
C TYR A 355 30.31 0.18 -18.82
N GLU A 356 30.19 -1.13 -19.02
CA GLU A 356 31.30 -2.06 -18.80
C GLU A 356 32.61 -1.54 -19.43
N PRO A 357 33.74 -1.49 -18.69
CA PRO A 357 33.96 -2.04 -17.35
C PRO A 357 33.69 -1.05 -16.18
N SER A 358 33.27 0.19 -16.45
CA SER A 358 33.08 1.21 -15.41
C SER A 358 31.89 0.91 -14.48
N GLY A 359 30.89 0.18 -14.99
CA GLY A 359 29.66 -0.15 -14.29
C GLY A 359 28.61 0.97 -14.32
N THR A 360 27.35 0.56 -14.21
CA THR A 360 26.18 1.44 -14.16
C THR A 360 26.21 2.37 -12.94
N LEU A 361 26.75 1.87 -11.83
CA LEU A 361 27.16 2.65 -10.66
C LEU A 361 28.69 2.56 -10.53
N PRO A 362 29.36 3.58 -9.97
CA PRO A 362 30.78 3.45 -9.68
C PRO A 362 30.98 2.56 -8.44
N VAL A 363 32.23 2.39 -7.98
CA VAL A 363 32.46 1.82 -6.65
C VAL A 363 31.79 2.67 -5.56
N ARG A 364 31.35 2.04 -4.46
CA ARG A 364 30.57 2.64 -3.38
C ARG A 364 31.18 3.90 -2.80
N ALA A 365 32.52 3.96 -2.70
CA ALA A 365 33.27 5.13 -2.23
C ALA A 365 33.00 6.40 -3.09
N LYS A 366 32.47 6.24 -4.30
CA LYS A 366 32.17 7.32 -5.26
C LYS A 366 30.69 7.61 -5.45
N TYR A 367 29.79 6.99 -4.68
CA TYR A 367 28.34 7.25 -4.80
C TYR A 367 27.95 8.71 -4.55
N ALA A 368 28.61 9.38 -3.59
CA ALA A 368 28.33 10.80 -3.34
C ALA A 368 28.78 11.71 -4.49
N ASP A 369 29.89 11.36 -5.15
CA ASP A 369 30.39 12.07 -6.33
C ASP A 369 29.46 11.85 -7.53
N PHE A 370 29.08 10.60 -7.79
CA PHE A 370 28.09 10.24 -8.82
C PHE A 370 26.75 10.95 -8.62
N ALA A 371 26.23 11.00 -7.38
CA ALA A 371 24.99 11.71 -7.09
C ALA A 371 25.06 13.21 -7.40
N ARG A 372 26.23 13.84 -7.20
CA ARG A 372 26.46 15.24 -7.61
C ARG A 372 26.54 15.38 -9.12
N ALA A 373 27.22 14.46 -9.81
CA ALA A 373 27.29 14.43 -11.26
C ALA A 373 25.90 14.31 -11.90
N CYS A 374 25.06 13.39 -11.41
CA CYS A 374 23.67 13.25 -11.86
C CYS A 374 22.90 14.58 -11.72
N ALA A 375 22.95 15.22 -10.54
CA ALA A 375 22.22 16.47 -10.33
C ALA A 375 22.73 17.61 -11.22
N ARG A 376 24.04 17.69 -11.48
CA ARG A 376 24.59 18.66 -12.42
C ARG A 376 24.11 18.41 -13.85
N TYR A 377 24.13 17.15 -14.28
CA TYR A 377 23.60 16.77 -15.59
C TYR A 377 22.13 17.18 -15.74
N VAL A 378 21.30 16.92 -14.73
CA VAL A 378 19.89 17.35 -14.70
C VAL A 378 19.77 18.87 -14.77
N GLN A 379 20.52 19.60 -13.93
CA GLN A 379 20.49 21.07 -13.89
C GLN A 379 20.86 21.71 -15.23
N ASN A 380 21.75 21.08 -15.99
CA ASN A 380 22.22 21.57 -17.28
C ASN A 380 21.38 21.06 -18.46
N SER A 381 20.37 20.22 -18.22
CA SER A 381 19.52 19.65 -19.26
C SER A 381 18.19 20.39 -19.38
N GLN A 382 17.55 20.31 -20.55
CA GLN A 382 16.25 20.94 -20.84
C GLN A 382 15.30 19.96 -21.53
N GLY A 383 13.99 20.12 -21.34
CA GLY A 383 12.98 19.30 -22.02
C GLY A 383 12.84 17.87 -21.48
N CYS A 384 13.35 17.59 -20.27
CA CYS A 384 13.16 16.32 -19.57
C CYS A 384 13.00 16.55 -18.07
N HIS A 385 12.11 15.78 -17.44
CA HIS A 385 11.93 15.71 -15.99
C HIS A 385 11.84 14.28 -15.46
N ILE A 386 12.09 13.26 -16.28
CA ILE A 386 12.00 11.84 -15.89
C ILE A 386 13.38 11.20 -15.97
N TRP A 387 13.93 10.84 -14.82
CA TRP A 387 15.32 10.40 -14.67
C TRP A 387 15.42 9.02 -14.04
N ILE A 388 16.09 8.09 -14.73
CA ILE A 388 16.39 6.75 -14.23
C ILE A 388 17.81 6.75 -13.70
N ILE A 389 18.03 6.19 -12.51
CA ILE A 389 19.39 6.07 -11.94
C ILE A 389 19.93 4.65 -12.16
N GLY A 390 20.91 4.53 -13.04
CA GLY A 390 21.54 3.27 -13.41
C GLY A 390 20.63 2.32 -14.19
N ASN A 391 21.13 1.11 -14.42
CA ASN A 391 20.55 0.07 -15.24
C ASN A 391 20.94 -1.31 -14.73
N GLU A 392 20.01 -2.26 -14.69
CA GLU A 392 20.28 -3.70 -14.53
C GLU A 392 21.31 -4.03 -13.43
N GLN A 393 21.22 -3.34 -12.30
CA GLN A 393 22.17 -3.33 -11.19
C GLN A 393 22.40 -4.69 -10.49
N ASN A 394 21.67 -5.73 -10.88
CA ASN A 394 21.89 -7.11 -10.44
C ASN A 394 22.72 -7.94 -11.44
N ASN A 395 22.90 -7.44 -12.65
CA ASN A 395 23.71 -8.05 -13.70
C ASN A 395 25.18 -7.66 -13.51
N VAL A 396 26.05 -8.66 -13.37
CA VAL A 396 27.47 -8.45 -13.11
C VAL A 396 28.20 -7.65 -14.18
N ARG A 397 27.71 -7.61 -15.44
CA ARG A 397 28.29 -6.77 -16.49
C ARG A 397 28.13 -5.27 -16.19
N GLU A 398 27.10 -4.93 -15.43
CA GLU A 398 26.81 -3.55 -15.01
C GLU A 398 27.53 -3.16 -13.71
N HIS A 399 28.32 -4.07 -13.13
CA HIS A 399 29.08 -3.77 -11.92
C HIS A 399 30.43 -3.11 -12.26
N PRO A 400 31.03 -2.33 -11.33
CA PRO A 400 32.41 -1.92 -11.44
C PRO A 400 33.35 -3.11 -11.70
N GLY A 401 34.11 -3.06 -12.78
CA GLY A 401 35.00 -4.14 -13.24
C GLY A 401 34.36 -5.17 -14.18
N GLY A 402 33.03 -5.15 -14.35
CA GLY A 402 32.32 -6.08 -15.21
C GLY A 402 32.26 -7.51 -14.66
N ALA A 403 31.89 -8.45 -15.53
CA ALA A 403 31.69 -9.84 -15.14
C ALA A 403 33.00 -10.64 -14.96
N GLU A 404 34.00 -10.34 -15.80
CA GLU A 404 35.27 -11.10 -15.86
C GLU A 404 36.24 -10.70 -14.76
N HIS A 405 36.27 -9.41 -14.40
CA HIS A 405 37.21 -8.85 -13.42
C HIS A 405 36.49 -7.90 -12.45
N PRO A 406 35.50 -8.39 -11.67
CA PRO A 406 34.70 -7.54 -10.81
C PRO A 406 35.58 -6.84 -9.77
N VAL A 407 35.38 -5.53 -9.63
CA VAL A 407 36.00 -4.70 -8.60
C VAL A 407 35.10 -4.61 -7.36
N GLU A 408 33.79 -4.51 -7.56
CA GLU A 408 32.81 -4.49 -6.48
C GLU A 408 31.44 -4.97 -6.98
N HIS A 409 30.73 -5.82 -6.21
CA HIS A 409 29.35 -6.19 -6.56
C HIS A 409 28.31 -5.24 -5.97
N ILE A 410 27.30 -4.90 -6.76
CA ILE A 410 26.22 -3.99 -6.36
C ILE A 410 25.11 -4.78 -5.64
N THR A 411 25.19 -4.87 -4.31
CA THR A 411 24.08 -5.44 -3.51
C THR A 411 22.82 -4.57 -3.58
N PRO A 412 21.61 -5.12 -3.31
CA PRO A 412 20.38 -4.31 -3.28
C PRO A 412 20.45 -3.09 -2.34
N GLN A 413 21.10 -3.25 -1.19
CA GLN A 413 21.34 -2.19 -0.21
C GLN A 413 22.25 -1.10 -0.76
N MET A 414 23.32 -1.49 -1.45
CA MET A 414 24.27 -0.55 -2.06
C MET A 414 23.61 0.22 -3.21
N TYR A 415 22.82 -0.45 -4.04
CA TYR A 415 22.06 0.23 -5.08
C TYR A 415 21.08 1.25 -4.46
N ALA A 416 20.30 0.84 -3.45
CA ALA A 416 19.36 1.73 -2.78
C ALA A 416 20.06 2.95 -2.15
N GLU A 417 21.26 2.78 -1.59
CA GLU A 417 22.09 3.89 -1.10
C GLU A 417 22.44 4.88 -2.22
N ALA A 418 22.98 4.42 -3.35
CA ALA A 418 23.31 5.26 -4.49
C ALA A 418 22.07 5.99 -5.04
N PHE A 419 20.96 5.26 -5.22
CA PHE A 419 19.69 5.82 -5.66
C PHE A 419 19.19 6.93 -4.73
N ASN A 420 19.17 6.67 -3.41
CA ASN A 420 18.71 7.64 -2.42
C ASN A 420 19.57 8.91 -2.41
N LEU A 421 20.89 8.79 -2.63
CA LEU A 421 21.81 9.92 -2.76
C LEU A 421 21.54 10.73 -4.04
N ALA A 422 21.45 10.04 -5.19
CA ALA A 422 21.20 10.67 -6.48
C ALA A 422 19.85 11.39 -6.51
N ARG A 423 18.76 10.71 -6.10
CA ARG A 423 17.42 11.31 -6.03
C ARG A 423 17.41 12.56 -5.16
N ARG A 424 18.03 12.51 -3.98
CA ARG A 424 18.11 13.69 -3.09
C ARG A 424 18.77 14.88 -3.76
N ARG A 425 19.86 14.66 -4.51
CA ARG A 425 20.57 15.73 -5.21
C ARG A 425 19.80 16.25 -6.42
N ILE A 426 19.17 15.37 -7.19
CA ILE A 426 18.32 15.75 -8.32
C ILE A 426 17.13 16.60 -7.84
N LYS A 427 16.44 16.17 -6.78
CA LYS A 427 15.32 16.93 -6.19
C LYS A 427 15.72 18.31 -5.65
N GLN A 428 17.00 18.57 -5.37
CA GLN A 428 17.50 19.90 -4.97
C GLN A 428 17.58 20.87 -6.15
N VAL A 429 17.80 20.37 -7.37
CA VAL A 429 17.94 21.21 -8.58
C VAL A 429 16.69 21.18 -9.46
N GLN A 430 15.87 20.13 -9.35
CA GLN A 430 14.61 19.94 -10.06
C GLN A 430 13.59 19.26 -9.12
N PRO A 431 12.87 20.03 -8.28
CA PRO A 431 11.96 19.47 -7.26
C PRO A 431 10.83 18.59 -7.83
N GLU A 432 10.33 18.94 -9.02
CA GLU A 432 9.26 18.25 -9.73
C GLU A 432 9.69 16.98 -10.47
N ALA A 433 11.00 16.71 -10.55
CA ALA A 433 11.56 15.58 -11.28
C ALA A 433 10.95 14.23 -10.87
N ILE A 434 10.57 13.39 -11.83
CA ILE A 434 10.23 11.99 -11.60
C ILE A 434 11.53 11.19 -11.59
N VAL A 435 12.02 10.79 -10.42
CA VAL A 435 13.25 10.00 -10.29
C VAL A 435 12.90 8.54 -9.97
N THR A 436 13.29 7.63 -10.85
CA THR A 436 12.99 6.19 -10.78
C THR A 436 14.26 5.36 -10.62
N PRO A 437 14.21 4.24 -9.89
CA PRO A 437 15.33 3.29 -9.88
C PRO A 437 15.44 2.62 -11.26
N GLY A 438 16.65 2.30 -11.68
CA GLY A 438 16.96 1.40 -12.79
C GLY A 438 16.25 0.06 -12.66
N ALA A 439 15.84 -0.48 -13.80
CA ALA A 439 15.25 -1.79 -13.86
C ALA A 439 16.24 -2.86 -13.42
N VAL A 440 15.76 -3.85 -12.69
CA VAL A 440 16.50 -5.10 -12.44
C VAL A 440 16.43 -5.94 -13.71
N ASP A 441 17.57 -6.52 -14.13
CA ASP A 441 17.60 -7.55 -15.17
C ASP A 441 16.81 -8.76 -14.65
N PRO A 442 15.65 -9.08 -15.24
CA PRO A 442 14.81 -10.15 -14.71
C PRO A 442 15.45 -11.53 -14.85
N TYR A 443 16.42 -11.74 -15.75
CA TYR A 443 16.93 -13.07 -16.07
C TYR A 443 18.31 -13.37 -15.48
N ASN A 444 19.04 -12.34 -15.04
CA ASN A 444 20.41 -12.53 -14.55
C ASN A 444 20.48 -13.20 -13.17
N THR A 445 21.21 -14.31 -13.10
CA THR A 445 21.51 -15.03 -11.85
C THR A 445 22.98 -15.41 -11.74
N TYR A 446 23.85 -14.66 -12.44
CA TYR A 446 25.27 -14.95 -12.52
C TYR A 446 25.91 -14.96 -11.11
N PRO A 447 26.79 -15.92 -10.80
CA PRO A 447 27.48 -15.98 -9.51
C PRO A 447 28.35 -14.74 -9.25
N TRP A 448 28.27 -14.19 -8.04
CA TRP A 448 29.07 -13.03 -7.64
C TRP A 448 30.37 -13.47 -6.97
N GLU A 449 31.48 -13.45 -7.72
CA GLU A 449 32.80 -13.94 -7.31
C GLU A 449 33.29 -13.33 -5.99
N LEU A 450 33.26 -12.00 -5.84
CA LEU A 450 33.75 -11.34 -4.61
C LEU A 450 32.87 -11.63 -3.39
N LEU A 451 31.67 -12.18 -3.58
CA LEU A 451 30.78 -12.62 -2.50
C LEU A 451 30.67 -14.16 -2.45
N GLY A 452 31.76 -14.87 -2.78
CA GLY A 452 31.84 -16.33 -2.64
C GLY A 452 30.96 -17.09 -3.63
N GLY A 453 30.74 -16.54 -4.82
CA GLY A 453 29.93 -17.16 -5.87
C GLY A 453 28.42 -17.12 -5.58
N LYS A 454 27.97 -16.20 -4.71
CA LYS A 454 26.55 -16.05 -4.38
C LYS A 454 25.74 -15.76 -5.65
N ARG A 455 24.67 -16.53 -5.89
CA ARG A 455 23.66 -16.23 -6.91
C ARG A 455 22.50 -15.45 -6.29
N ASN A 456 21.96 -14.48 -7.01
CA ASN A 456 20.80 -13.71 -6.58
C ASN A 456 19.58 -14.05 -7.44
N ARG A 457 18.40 -14.07 -6.83
CA ARG A 457 17.12 -14.17 -7.56
C ARG A 457 16.66 -12.76 -7.89
N PRO A 458 16.40 -12.41 -9.16
CA PRO A 458 16.05 -11.04 -9.57
C PRO A 458 14.86 -10.44 -8.82
N LEU A 459 13.77 -11.20 -8.66
CA LEU A 459 12.60 -10.73 -7.91
C LEU A 459 12.90 -10.47 -6.42
N GLU A 460 13.81 -11.23 -5.81
CA GLU A 460 14.20 -11.01 -4.41
C GLU A 460 15.17 -9.82 -4.30
N TYR A 461 16.09 -9.65 -5.25
CA TYR A 461 16.92 -8.44 -5.37
C TYR A 461 16.03 -7.21 -5.43
N PHE A 462 15.02 -7.22 -6.30
CA PHE A 462 14.07 -6.11 -6.48
C PHE A 462 13.31 -5.76 -5.20
N LYS A 463 12.75 -6.77 -4.51
CA LYS A 463 12.05 -6.57 -3.22
C LYS A 463 12.97 -6.02 -2.13
N GLU A 464 14.20 -6.53 -2.05
CA GLU A 464 15.21 -6.09 -1.09
C GLU A 464 15.59 -4.63 -1.38
N MET A 465 15.88 -4.30 -2.64
CA MET A 465 16.21 -2.97 -3.11
C MET A 465 15.11 -1.96 -2.72
N LEU A 466 13.86 -2.25 -3.08
CA LEU A 466 12.71 -1.40 -2.77
C LEU A 466 12.51 -1.20 -1.25
N ARG A 467 12.88 -2.17 -0.42
CA ARG A 467 12.79 -2.05 1.05
C ARG A 467 13.77 -1.01 1.60
N HIS A 468 14.90 -0.82 0.94
CA HIS A 468 15.96 0.12 1.35
C HIS A 468 15.89 1.48 0.65
N ILE A 469 15.01 1.64 -0.35
CA ILE A 469 14.73 2.95 -0.95
C ILE A 469 13.83 3.75 -0.01
N ASN A 470 14.23 4.99 0.28
CA ASN A 470 13.50 5.86 1.19
C ASN A 470 12.21 6.37 0.53
N ASP A 471 12.33 6.85 -0.70
CA ASP A 471 11.25 7.43 -1.49
C ASP A 471 11.62 7.45 -2.98
N LEU A 472 10.63 7.37 -3.88
CA LEU A 472 10.77 7.33 -5.34
C LEU A 472 9.54 7.93 -6.02
N ASP A 473 9.66 8.31 -7.29
CA ASP A 473 8.56 8.97 -8.03
C ASP A 473 7.92 8.06 -9.09
N GLY A 474 8.55 6.93 -9.40
CA GLY A 474 8.10 5.93 -10.37
C GLY A 474 8.94 4.66 -10.30
N ILE A 475 8.53 3.62 -11.02
CA ILE A 475 9.21 2.32 -11.08
C ILE A 475 9.61 2.04 -12.52
N THR A 476 10.87 1.64 -12.73
CA THR A 476 11.33 1.16 -14.02
C THR A 476 11.42 -0.37 -14.02
N LEU A 477 10.93 -1.01 -15.08
CA LEU A 477 11.02 -2.46 -15.30
C LEU A 477 11.55 -2.76 -16.70
N HIS A 478 12.15 -3.93 -16.88
CA HIS A 478 12.46 -4.50 -18.19
C HIS A 478 11.68 -5.81 -18.38
N THR A 479 11.35 -6.15 -19.63
CA THR A 479 10.76 -7.45 -19.96
C THR A 479 10.99 -7.80 -21.41
N TYR A 480 11.23 -9.08 -21.70
CA TYR A 480 11.66 -9.53 -23.02
C TYR A 480 11.05 -10.89 -23.36
N THR A 481 11.17 -11.32 -24.61
CA THR A 481 11.06 -12.76 -24.95
C THR A 481 12.43 -13.31 -25.28
N HIS A 482 12.68 -14.58 -25.03
CA HIS A 482 13.96 -15.18 -25.43
C HIS A 482 14.04 -15.43 -26.93
N TRP A 483 12.89 -15.68 -27.57
CA TRP A 483 12.77 -15.92 -29.01
C TRP A 483 11.78 -14.96 -29.66
N MET A 484 11.93 -14.75 -30.97
CA MET A 484 10.95 -14.04 -31.80
C MET A 484 9.71 -14.89 -32.10
N ASP A 485 9.05 -15.37 -31.04
CA ASP A 485 7.76 -16.06 -31.08
C ASP A 485 6.71 -15.21 -30.36
N VAL A 486 5.66 -14.86 -31.09
CA VAL A 486 4.53 -14.04 -30.61
C VAL A 486 3.81 -14.73 -29.46
N GLY A 487 3.77 -16.07 -29.43
CA GLY A 487 3.14 -16.84 -28.35
C GLY A 487 3.79 -16.58 -26.98
N LEU A 488 5.08 -16.24 -26.95
CA LEU A 488 5.83 -15.97 -25.72
C LEU A 488 5.45 -14.64 -25.06
N ILE A 489 4.78 -13.73 -25.79
CA ILE A 489 4.27 -12.47 -25.22
C ILE A 489 3.26 -12.74 -24.10
N THR A 490 2.36 -13.70 -24.32
CA THR A 490 1.33 -14.10 -23.33
C THR A 490 1.66 -15.42 -22.64
N GLY A 491 2.74 -16.08 -23.07
CA GLY A 491 3.21 -17.35 -22.54
C GLY A 491 3.59 -17.23 -21.08
N LYS A 492 3.13 -18.17 -20.26
CA LYS A 492 3.51 -18.29 -18.84
C LYS A 492 4.75 -19.17 -18.68
N THR A 493 5.74 -18.99 -19.56
CA THR A 493 6.97 -19.77 -19.56
C THR A 493 7.70 -19.58 -18.24
N VAL A 494 8.20 -20.67 -17.68
CA VAL A 494 8.89 -20.74 -16.39
C VAL A 494 10.34 -21.14 -16.61
N PHE A 495 11.22 -20.80 -15.66
CA PHE A 495 12.62 -21.16 -15.77
C PHE A 495 12.83 -22.67 -15.59
N THR A 496 13.75 -23.24 -16.37
CA THR A 496 14.16 -24.65 -16.23
C THR A 496 15.25 -24.84 -15.18
N ASP A 497 16.03 -23.80 -14.87
CA ASP A 497 17.03 -23.82 -13.79
C ASP A 497 16.37 -24.04 -12.43
N LYS A 498 16.78 -25.09 -11.70
CA LYS A 498 16.29 -25.44 -10.35
C LYS A 498 16.38 -24.28 -9.35
N PHE A 499 17.38 -23.41 -9.50
CA PHE A 499 17.48 -22.22 -8.64
C PHE A 499 16.33 -21.23 -8.87
N LEU A 500 15.67 -21.28 -10.02
CA LEU A 500 14.53 -20.45 -10.39
C LEU A 500 13.22 -21.24 -10.55
N GLN A 501 13.26 -22.58 -10.54
CA GLN A 501 12.13 -23.47 -10.88
C GLN A 501 10.82 -23.21 -10.11
N PRO A 502 9.67 -23.52 -10.76
CA PRO A 502 8.33 -23.20 -10.28
C PRO A 502 7.81 -23.99 -9.10
N GLY A 503 6.95 -23.34 -8.33
CA GLY A 503 6.35 -23.88 -7.08
C GLY A 503 6.76 -23.12 -5.82
N THR A 504 7.46 -21.99 -5.96
CA THR A 504 7.81 -21.11 -4.84
C THR A 504 7.44 -19.65 -5.13
N PRO A 505 7.09 -18.83 -4.13
CA PRO A 505 6.85 -17.38 -4.30
C PRO A 505 8.08 -16.54 -4.70
N LYS A 506 9.18 -17.22 -5.07
CA LYS A 506 10.48 -16.62 -5.36
C LYS A 506 10.79 -16.62 -6.86
N GLU A 507 9.86 -17.07 -7.69
CA GLU A 507 10.02 -17.18 -9.14
C GLU A 507 9.29 -16.05 -9.85
N HIS A 508 9.71 -15.70 -11.06
CA HIS A 508 8.93 -14.92 -12.02
C HIS A 508 9.01 -15.61 -13.40
N TYR A 509 8.30 -15.09 -14.40
CA TYR A 509 8.25 -15.72 -15.73
C TYR A 509 9.55 -15.56 -16.53
N TYR A 510 9.85 -16.54 -17.38
CA TYR A 510 11.04 -16.57 -18.23
C TYR A 510 10.94 -15.63 -19.43
N ASP A 511 9.75 -15.41 -19.99
CA ASP A 511 9.57 -14.53 -21.16
C ASP A 511 8.83 -13.25 -20.77
N PHE A 512 7.99 -12.73 -21.68
CA PHE A 512 7.48 -11.37 -21.63
C PHE A 512 6.59 -11.12 -20.42
N GLN A 513 6.01 -12.15 -19.82
CA GLN A 513 5.19 -12.00 -18.62
C GLN A 513 6.03 -11.65 -17.37
N ALA A 514 7.37 -11.62 -17.46
CA ALA A 514 8.29 -11.32 -16.36
C ALA A 514 7.94 -10.01 -15.62
N TYR A 515 7.46 -8.98 -16.31
CA TYR A 515 7.07 -7.71 -15.67
C TYR A 515 5.97 -7.88 -14.61
N ARG A 516 5.07 -8.87 -14.73
CA ARG A 516 3.89 -8.96 -13.85
C ARG A 516 4.26 -9.27 -12.40
N PRO A 517 5.06 -10.32 -12.09
CA PRO A 517 5.55 -10.54 -10.73
C PRO A 517 6.29 -9.34 -10.11
N PHE A 518 7.06 -8.60 -10.91
CA PHE A 518 7.75 -7.40 -10.44
C PHE A 518 6.76 -6.27 -10.13
N ALA A 519 5.81 -6.00 -11.02
CA ALA A 519 4.76 -5.01 -10.80
C ALA A 519 3.90 -5.35 -9.57
N GLU A 520 3.54 -6.63 -9.37
CA GLU A 520 2.78 -7.07 -8.21
C GLU A 520 3.58 -6.95 -6.89
N ALA A 521 4.91 -7.11 -6.96
CA ALA A 521 5.81 -7.01 -5.81
C ALA A 521 6.05 -5.57 -5.33
N ILE A 522 5.59 -4.56 -6.07
CA ILE A 522 5.70 -3.15 -5.66
C ILE A 522 4.93 -2.94 -4.33
N PRO A 523 5.59 -2.38 -3.29
CA PRO A 523 4.96 -2.08 -2.00
C PRO A 523 3.74 -1.16 -2.14
N GLU A 524 2.74 -1.35 -1.28
CA GLU A 524 1.50 -0.57 -1.26
C GLU A 524 1.72 0.94 -1.34
N LYS A 525 2.70 1.47 -0.57
CA LYS A 525 3.04 2.89 -0.52
C LYS A 525 3.45 3.52 -1.87
N TRP A 526 3.73 2.70 -2.89
CA TRP A 526 4.15 3.15 -4.22
C TRP A 526 3.30 2.58 -5.35
N ARG A 527 2.11 2.00 -5.06
CA ARG A 527 1.21 1.46 -6.09
C ARG A 527 0.44 2.52 -6.87
N ASP A 528 0.47 3.75 -6.39
CA ASP A 528 -0.03 4.96 -7.05
C ASP A 528 0.99 5.55 -8.04
N ARG A 529 2.25 5.07 -8.03
CA ARG A 529 3.33 5.60 -8.87
C ARG A 529 3.29 5.00 -10.28
N PRO A 530 3.73 5.74 -11.31
CA PRO A 530 3.83 5.21 -12.67
C PRO A 530 4.85 4.07 -12.77
N ILE A 531 4.57 3.10 -13.63
CA ILE A 531 5.55 2.11 -14.10
C ILE A 531 5.99 2.49 -15.52
N TYR A 532 7.29 2.41 -15.78
CA TYR A 532 7.88 2.57 -17.11
C TYR A 532 8.58 1.27 -17.50
N ILE A 533 8.15 0.62 -18.59
CA ILE A 533 8.94 -0.47 -19.17
C ILE A 533 9.88 0.14 -20.19
N THR A 534 11.16 0.24 -19.84
CA THR A 534 12.13 1.07 -20.56
C THR A 534 12.99 0.33 -21.55
N GLU A 535 12.95 -1.00 -21.52
CA GLU A 535 13.58 -1.86 -22.52
C GLU A 535 12.73 -3.12 -22.72
N SER A 536 12.53 -3.45 -24.00
CA SER A 536 11.85 -4.66 -24.45
C SER A 536 12.20 -5.02 -25.89
N ASN A 537 12.49 -6.29 -26.12
CA ASN A 537 12.76 -6.92 -27.42
C ASN A 537 12.64 -8.45 -27.27
N HIS A 538 12.89 -9.17 -28.36
CA HIS A 538 13.26 -10.58 -28.28
C HIS A 538 14.79 -10.72 -28.24
N TRP A 539 15.37 -11.67 -27.51
CA TRP A 539 16.82 -11.86 -27.50
C TRP A 539 17.30 -12.40 -28.85
N MET A 540 16.72 -13.50 -29.30
CA MET A 540 17.23 -14.24 -30.43
C MET A 540 16.23 -14.27 -31.59
N ALA A 541 16.76 -14.14 -32.80
CA ALA A 541 16.02 -14.18 -34.05
C ALA A 541 15.65 -15.62 -34.44
N LEU A 542 14.35 -15.82 -34.70
CA LEU A 542 13.75 -16.98 -35.40
C LEU A 542 14.29 -18.37 -34.98
N GLU A 543 13.52 -19.00 -34.08
CA GLU A 543 13.33 -20.45 -33.90
C GLU A 543 14.31 -21.23 -33.00
N HIS A 544 13.70 -22.13 -32.22
CA HIS A 544 14.30 -23.07 -31.25
C HIS A 544 15.22 -24.15 -31.88
N GLN A 545 15.64 -23.99 -33.14
CA GLN A 545 16.44 -24.96 -33.88
C GLN A 545 17.42 -24.27 -34.84
N GLY A 546 18.70 -24.21 -34.45
CA GLY A 546 19.81 -23.68 -35.27
C GLY A 546 20.69 -22.68 -34.54
N GLU A 547 21.81 -22.28 -35.16
CA GLU A 547 22.65 -21.17 -34.69
C GLU A 547 21.86 -19.86 -34.80
N GLY A 548 21.17 -19.51 -33.71
CA GLY A 548 20.34 -18.31 -33.67
C GLY A 548 21.19 -17.04 -33.73
N LYS A 549 20.75 -16.06 -34.52
CA LYS A 549 21.33 -14.71 -34.53
C LYS A 549 20.72 -13.91 -33.37
N ALA A 550 21.51 -13.25 -32.53
CA ALA A 550 20.98 -12.25 -31.60
C ALA A 550 20.43 -11.03 -32.35
N GLY A 551 19.48 -10.31 -31.75
CA GLY A 551 18.98 -9.07 -32.34
C GLY A 551 17.69 -9.19 -33.14
N TRP A 552 17.16 -8.04 -33.55
CA TRP A 552 15.99 -7.98 -34.43
C TRP A 552 16.32 -8.57 -35.80
N VAL A 553 15.30 -9.15 -36.42
CA VAL A 553 15.32 -9.47 -37.85
C VAL A 553 14.34 -8.58 -38.59
N ASN A 554 14.67 -8.28 -39.84
CA ASN A 554 13.82 -7.49 -40.72
C ASN A 554 12.57 -8.28 -41.16
N LYS A 555 11.65 -8.53 -40.22
CA LYS A 555 10.42 -9.31 -40.44
C LYS A 555 9.28 -8.82 -39.56
N ASP A 556 8.12 -8.59 -40.17
CA ASP A 556 6.87 -8.28 -39.48
C ASP A 556 6.26 -9.59 -38.97
N LYS A 557 6.71 -10.03 -37.79
CA LYS A 557 6.15 -11.19 -37.10
C LYS A 557 4.89 -10.87 -36.30
N GLY A 558 4.56 -9.59 -36.09
CA GLY A 558 3.52 -9.16 -35.18
C GLY A 558 3.94 -9.14 -33.71
N TRP A 559 5.24 -9.30 -33.42
CA TRP A 559 5.77 -9.28 -32.05
C TRP A 559 5.53 -7.92 -31.40
N VAL A 560 5.80 -6.82 -32.12
CA VAL A 560 5.64 -5.45 -31.59
C VAL A 560 4.18 -5.17 -31.27
N ARG A 561 3.28 -5.50 -32.20
CA ARG A 561 1.83 -5.39 -31.98
C ARG A 561 1.37 -6.17 -30.77
N ALA A 562 1.83 -7.41 -30.61
CA ALA A 562 1.45 -8.26 -29.49
C ALA A 562 1.96 -7.72 -28.15
N ALA A 563 3.21 -7.26 -28.10
CA ALA A 563 3.81 -6.67 -26.90
C ALA A 563 3.02 -5.44 -26.41
N TYR A 564 2.70 -4.50 -27.30
CA TYR A 564 1.87 -3.33 -26.95
C TYR A 564 0.44 -3.71 -26.57
N ALA A 565 -0.19 -4.65 -27.28
CA ALA A 565 -1.52 -5.14 -26.93
C ALA A 565 -1.56 -5.80 -25.54
N GLU A 566 -0.48 -6.47 -25.14
CA GLU A 566 -0.36 -7.07 -23.81
C GLU A 566 -0.23 -6.03 -22.70
N ILE A 567 0.58 -4.99 -22.88
CA ILE A 567 0.67 -3.88 -21.91
C ILE A 567 -0.65 -3.10 -21.83
N HIS A 568 -1.33 -2.90 -22.96
CA HIS A 568 -2.68 -2.32 -22.96
C HIS A 568 -3.69 -3.20 -22.20
N ARG A 569 -3.60 -4.53 -22.33
CA ARG A 569 -4.44 -5.49 -21.58
C ARG A 569 -4.17 -5.41 -20.08
N TRP A 570 -2.90 -5.25 -19.67
CA TRP A 570 -2.54 -4.97 -18.29
C TRP A 570 -3.18 -3.66 -17.80
N ASN A 571 -2.99 -2.54 -18.52
CA ASN A 571 -3.55 -1.24 -18.12
C ASN A 571 -5.08 -1.22 -18.07
N SER A 572 -5.73 -2.08 -18.87
CA SER A 572 -7.19 -2.27 -18.87
C SER A 572 -7.68 -3.24 -17.80
N THR A 573 -6.79 -3.88 -17.05
CA THR A 573 -7.16 -4.73 -15.91
C THR A 573 -7.61 -3.83 -14.75
N PRO A 574 -8.81 -4.08 -14.18
CA PRO A 574 -9.32 -3.27 -13.08
C PRO A 574 -8.35 -3.13 -11.93
N HIS A 575 -8.14 -1.90 -11.48
CA HIS A 575 -7.24 -1.51 -10.38
C HIS A 575 -5.75 -1.85 -10.56
N ALA A 576 -5.31 -2.33 -11.73
CA ALA A 576 -3.89 -2.59 -11.98
C ALA A 576 -3.07 -1.28 -11.98
N GLN A 577 -1.93 -1.25 -11.30
CA GLN A 577 -0.99 -0.14 -11.38
C GLN A 577 -0.61 0.13 -12.85
N GLN A 578 -0.57 1.40 -13.25
CA GLN A 578 -0.52 1.74 -14.68
C GLN A 578 0.90 1.80 -15.21
N ILE A 579 1.09 1.21 -16.39
CA ILE A 579 2.33 1.24 -17.15
C ILE A 579 2.21 2.37 -18.18
N HIS A 580 3.04 3.39 -18.06
CA HIS A 580 2.98 4.60 -18.88
C HIS A 580 3.60 4.39 -20.26
N CYS A 581 4.63 3.54 -20.36
CA CYS A 581 5.27 3.22 -21.63
C CYS A 581 5.82 1.79 -21.67
N LEU A 582 5.96 1.28 -22.90
CA LEU A 582 6.79 0.13 -23.26
C LEU A 582 7.75 0.60 -24.35
N LEU A 583 9.06 0.57 -24.09
CA LEU A 583 10.05 1.01 -25.06
C LEU A 583 10.70 -0.16 -25.76
N LEU A 584 10.70 -0.12 -27.09
CA LEU A 584 11.42 -1.09 -27.92
C LEU A 584 12.92 -0.79 -27.88
N TYR A 585 13.73 -1.79 -27.52
CA TYR A 585 15.19 -1.70 -27.59
C TYR A 585 15.65 -2.20 -28.97
N ARG A 586 16.27 -1.39 -29.83
CA ARG A 586 16.52 0.06 -29.76
C ARG A 586 16.58 0.68 -31.16
N TRP A 587 16.59 2.00 -31.28
CA TRP A 587 16.56 2.64 -32.61
C TRP A 587 17.82 2.40 -33.43
N THR A 588 18.99 2.70 -32.89
CA THR A 588 20.32 2.57 -33.53
C THR A 588 21.31 1.91 -32.60
N GLY A 589 22.43 1.38 -33.12
CA GLY A 589 23.52 0.83 -32.32
C GLY A 589 23.83 -0.62 -32.65
N ASP A 590 23.48 -1.52 -31.73
CA ASP A 590 23.85 -2.93 -31.73
C ASP A 590 22.94 -3.82 -32.62
N ASP A 591 23.01 -5.13 -32.45
CA ASP A 591 22.20 -6.12 -33.17
C ASP A 591 20.68 -5.89 -33.03
N TRP A 592 20.23 -5.08 -32.07
CA TRP A 592 18.85 -4.67 -31.88
C TRP A 592 18.52 -3.29 -32.47
N ALA A 593 19.32 -2.76 -33.39
CA ALA A 593 19.00 -1.53 -34.11
C ALA A 593 17.80 -1.70 -35.09
N ILE A 594 16.76 -0.87 -34.93
CA ILE A 594 15.52 -0.87 -35.73
C ILE A 594 15.60 0.04 -36.97
N GLU A 595 16.49 1.04 -37.01
CA GLU A 595 16.55 2.09 -38.04
C GLU A 595 16.54 1.56 -39.49
N ARG A 596 17.13 0.39 -39.73
CA ARG A 596 17.23 -0.21 -41.08
C ARG A 596 16.31 -1.42 -41.29
N LEU A 597 15.46 -1.73 -40.32
CA LEU A 597 14.58 -2.90 -40.34
C LEU A 597 13.14 -2.46 -40.69
N TRP A 598 12.92 -2.18 -41.96
CA TRP A 598 11.66 -1.64 -42.47
C TRP A 598 10.43 -2.54 -42.20
N GLU A 599 10.60 -3.86 -42.11
CA GLU A 599 9.50 -4.78 -41.72
C GLU A 599 9.20 -4.69 -40.21
N VAL A 600 10.19 -4.41 -39.35
CA VAL A 600 9.94 -4.12 -37.92
C VAL A 600 9.24 -2.76 -37.78
N GLN A 601 9.69 -1.75 -38.53
CA GLN A 601 9.04 -0.44 -38.58
C GLN A 601 7.60 -0.52 -39.08
N LYS A 602 7.31 -1.41 -40.02
CA LYS A 602 5.94 -1.71 -40.47
C LYS A 602 5.10 -2.33 -39.35
N ASP A 603 5.65 -3.24 -38.55
CA ASP A 603 4.97 -3.79 -37.37
C ASP A 603 4.67 -2.69 -36.32
N ILE A 604 5.63 -1.78 -36.09
CA ILE A 604 5.43 -0.57 -35.26
C ILE A 604 4.28 0.28 -35.81
N LYS A 605 4.31 0.64 -37.10
CA LYS A 605 3.26 1.46 -37.74
C LYS A 605 1.86 0.84 -37.62
N LYS A 606 1.74 -0.49 -37.65
CA LYS A 606 0.49 -1.20 -37.42
C LYS A 606 0.07 -1.20 -35.95
N ALA A 607 1.02 -1.28 -35.01
CA ALA A 607 0.70 -1.10 -33.59
C ALA A 607 0.13 0.29 -33.29
N LEU A 608 0.66 1.32 -33.97
CA LEU A 608 0.21 2.71 -33.87
C LEU A 608 -1.21 2.95 -34.41
N ASP A 609 -1.83 2.00 -35.12
CA ASP A 609 -3.24 2.07 -35.51
C ASP A 609 -4.19 1.90 -34.32
N HIS A 610 -3.70 1.39 -33.18
CA HIS A 610 -4.50 1.20 -31.98
C HIS A 610 -4.38 2.36 -30.99
N ASP A 611 -5.44 2.65 -30.24
CA ASP A 611 -5.44 3.68 -29.19
C ASP A 611 -5.06 3.08 -27.82
N TYR A 612 -3.78 2.76 -27.66
CA TYR A 612 -3.26 2.20 -26.41
C TYR A 612 -2.73 3.28 -25.49
N ARG A 613 -3.53 3.64 -24.48
CA ARG A 613 -3.18 4.63 -23.46
C ARG A 613 -3.16 4.03 -22.06
N TRP A 614 -2.38 4.62 -21.18
CA TRP A 614 -2.57 4.43 -19.74
C TRP A 614 -3.84 5.15 -19.26
N ARG A 615 -4.31 4.80 -18.06
CA ARG A 615 -5.64 5.20 -17.57
C ARG A 615 -5.54 5.84 -16.18
N ARG A 616 -6.30 6.91 -15.91
CA ARG A 616 -6.36 7.55 -14.58
C ARG A 616 -7.78 7.83 -14.12
#